data_AF-A0A958IWB9-F1
#
_entry.id   AF-A0A958IWB9-F1
#
_cell.length_a   1.000
_cell.length_b   1.000
_cell.length_c   1.000
_cell.angle_alpha   90.00
_cell.angle_beta   90.00
_cell.angle_gamma   90.00
#
_symmetry.space_group_name_H-M   'P 1'
#
loop_
_entity.id
_entity.type
_entity.pdbx_description
1 polymer ?
#
loop_
_entity_poly.entity_id
_entity_poly.type
_entity_poly.pdbx_seq_one_letter_code
_entity_poly.pdbx_strand_id
1 'polypeptide(L)'
;MRDFELGEDYLLFKSGAQTYVPQPVPLVFAGYGIVAPEFDYNDYQNLAVEGKIVVYFSGEPRSNDPQYFAGGAETIYASPEAKARLAISRGSLGSILIPLPEAAEAGFWQSRRREFAFEEITLAYAASSHLNVMLNPAA
;
A
#
# COMPACT_ATOMS: atom_id res chain seq x y z
N MET A 1 -10.31 -16.33 16.55
CA MET A 1 -10.05 -15.11 15.76
C MET A 1 -8.88 -14.43 16.43
N ARG A 2 -7.82 -14.09 15.70
CA ARG A 2 -6.65 -13.40 16.26
C ARG A 2 -6.91 -11.90 16.17
N ASP A 3 -6.65 -11.18 17.26
CA ASP A 3 -6.67 -9.73 17.29
C ASP A 3 -5.33 -9.19 16.77
N PHE A 4 -5.39 -8.07 16.04
CA PHE A 4 -4.21 -7.40 15.49
C PHE A 4 -3.96 -6.11 16.29
N GLU A 5 -2.72 -5.89 16.68
CA GLU A 5 -2.28 -4.75 17.50
C GLU A 5 -1.58 -3.68 16.64
N LEU A 6 -2.02 -2.41 16.77
CA LEU A 6 -1.40 -1.28 16.08
C LEU A 6 0.03 -1.07 16.57
N GLY A 7 0.98 -0.97 15.64
CA GLY A 7 2.41 -0.82 15.93
C GLY A 7 3.16 -2.13 16.09
N GLU A 8 2.46 -3.25 16.31
CA GLU A 8 3.05 -4.59 16.40
C GLU A 8 2.69 -5.46 15.19
N ASP A 9 1.42 -5.58 14.83
CA ASP A 9 0.98 -6.40 13.68
C ASP A 9 0.72 -5.56 12.41
N TYR A 10 0.43 -4.26 12.55
CA TYR A 10 0.22 -3.36 11.42
C TYR A 10 0.51 -1.90 11.75
N LEU A 11 0.76 -1.11 10.71
CA LEU A 11 0.87 0.35 10.75
C LEU A 11 -0.27 0.97 9.95
N LEU A 12 -0.69 2.17 10.36
CA LEU A 12 -1.73 2.95 9.71
C LEU A 12 -1.11 4.25 9.20
N PHE A 13 -1.20 4.51 7.89
CA PHE A 13 -0.88 5.83 7.35
C PHE A 13 -2.00 6.79 7.76
N LYS A 14 -1.73 7.68 8.71
CA LYS A 14 -2.71 8.55 9.36
C LYS A 14 -2.98 9.81 8.53
N SER A 15 -3.44 9.66 7.30
CA SER A 15 -3.82 10.80 6.47
C SER A 15 -5.31 11.14 6.56
N GLY A 16 -5.84 11.44 7.76
CA GLY A 16 -7.14 12.12 7.90
C GLY A 16 -8.05 11.72 9.06
N ALA A 17 -9.34 12.05 8.93
CA ALA A 17 -10.37 11.83 9.96
C ALA A 17 -10.60 10.33 10.24
N GLN A 18 -11.16 10.02 11.42
CA GLN A 18 -11.43 8.65 11.87
C GLN A 18 -12.02 7.79 10.76
N THR A 19 -11.26 6.80 10.29
CA THR A 19 -11.72 5.86 9.27
C THR A 19 -12.59 4.80 9.94
N TYR A 20 -13.87 5.11 10.09
CA TYR A 20 -14.87 4.13 10.50
C TYR A 20 -15.51 3.55 9.24
N VAL A 21 -15.34 2.25 9.04
CA VAL A 21 -16.03 1.50 7.99
C VAL A 21 -17.17 0.73 8.65
N PRO A 22 -18.41 1.24 8.61
CA PRO A 22 -19.53 0.72 9.41
C PRO A 22 -20.03 -0.66 8.98
N GLN A 23 -19.60 -1.14 7.82
CA GLN A 23 -20.08 -2.38 7.20
C GLN A 23 -18.91 -3.13 6.56
N PRO A 24 -18.98 -4.46 6.42
CA PRO A 24 -17.99 -5.21 5.68
C PRO A 24 -17.84 -4.67 4.25
N VAL A 25 -16.61 -4.33 3.86
CA VAL A 25 -16.27 -3.86 2.52
C VAL A 25 -15.52 -4.97 1.77
N PRO A 26 -15.81 -5.21 0.48
CA PRO A 26 -15.07 -6.19 -0.29
C PRO A 26 -13.59 -5.82 -0.43
N LEU A 27 -12.73 -6.83 -0.42
CA LEU A 27 -11.31 -6.69 -0.73
C LEU A 27 -11.07 -7.07 -2.19
N VAL A 28 -10.08 -6.43 -2.82
CA VAL A 28 -9.64 -6.77 -4.17
C VAL A 28 -8.12 -6.77 -4.21
N PHE A 29 -7.52 -7.85 -4.71
CA PHE A 29 -6.07 -7.97 -4.83
C PHE A 29 -5.61 -7.44 -6.19
N ALA A 30 -4.64 -6.52 -6.18
CA ALA A 30 -4.16 -5.79 -7.35
C ALA A 30 -2.66 -5.99 -7.56
N GLY A 31 -2.10 -7.17 -7.29
CA GLY A 31 -0.68 -7.45 -7.55
C GLY A 31 0.24 -6.50 -6.78
N TYR A 32 1.03 -5.70 -7.51
CA TYR A 32 1.89 -4.65 -6.94
C TYR A 32 1.20 -3.29 -6.85
N GLY A 33 -0.01 -3.15 -7.38
CA GLY A 33 -0.78 -1.92 -7.40
C GLY A 33 -0.20 -0.89 -8.37
N ILE A 34 0.34 -1.32 -9.52
CA ILE A 34 1.07 -0.47 -10.47
C ILE A 34 0.31 -0.32 -11.79
N VAL A 35 0.40 0.89 -12.36
CA VAL A 35 0.11 1.15 -13.78
C VAL A 35 1.30 1.89 -14.37
N ALA A 36 2.03 1.21 -15.25
CA ALA A 36 3.23 1.69 -15.93
C ALA A 36 3.13 1.34 -17.43
N PRO A 37 2.46 2.19 -18.25
CA PRO A 37 2.26 1.92 -19.67
C PRO A 37 3.56 1.76 -20.45
N GLU A 38 4.64 2.41 -20.03
CA GLU A 38 5.98 2.28 -20.62
C GLU A 38 6.58 0.87 -20.46
N PHE A 39 6.09 0.07 -19.51
CA PHE A 39 6.48 -1.31 -19.29
C PHE A 39 5.39 -2.32 -19.68
N ASP A 40 4.34 -1.86 -20.38
CA ASP A 40 3.16 -2.68 -20.70
C ASP A 40 2.56 -3.36 -19.46
N TYR A 41 2.54 -2.65 -18.33
CA TYR A 41 2.18 -3.19 -17.03
C TYR A 41 0.99 -2.46 -16.42
N ASN A 42 -0.09 -3.19 -16.10
CA ASN A 42 -1.28 -2.62 -15.48
C ASN A 42 -1.99 -3.65 -14.59
N ASP A 43 -1.73 -3.60 -13.28
CA ASP A 43 -2.39 -4.47 -12.29
C ASP A 43 -3.90 -4.20 -12.15
N TYR A 44 -4.36 -3.03 -12.59
CA TYR A 44 -5.76 -2.64 -12.52
C TYR A 44 -6.52 -3.00 -13.80
N GLN A 45 -5.87 -3.62 -14.78
CA GLN A 45 -6.51 -4.03 -16.02
C GLN A 45 -7.65 -5.02 -15.71
N ASN A 46 -8.86 -4.67 -16.12
CA ASN A 46 -10.08 -5.44 -15.87
C ASN A 46 -10.40 -5.65 -14.36
N LEU A 47 -9.89 -4.79 -13.48
CA LEU A 47 -10.09 -4.89 -12.03
C LEU A 47 -11.06 -3.80 -11.54
N ALA A 48 -12.22 -4.22 -11.02
CA ALA A 48 -13.19 -3.29 -10.42
C ALA A 48 -12.82 -2.98 -8.96
N VAL A 49 -12.40 -1.74 -8.69
CA VAL A 49 -11.87 -1.30 -7.39
C VAL A 49 -12.73 -0.25 -6.67
N GLU A 50 -13.65 0.40 -7.37
CA GLU A 50 -14.52 1.42 -6.79
C GLU A 50 -15.32 0.85 -5.61
N GLY A 51 -15.31 1.56 -4.49
CA GLY A 51 -16.03 1.14 -3.28
C GLY A 51 -15.39 -0.04 -2.52
N LYS A 52 -14.17 -0.46 -2.87
CA LYS A 52 -13.49 -1.63 -2.27
C LYS A 52 -12.21 -1.23 -1.54
N ILE A 53 -11.68 -2.17 -0.75
CA ILE A 53 -10.33 -2.09 -0.19
C ILE A 53 -9.36 -2.78 -1.15
N VAL A 54 -8.39 -2.05 -1.68
CA VAL A 54 -7.37 -2.60 -2.58
C VAL A 54 -6.24 -3.20 -1.76
N VAL A 55 -5.80 -4.40 -2.08
CA VAL A 55 -4.67 -5.08 -1.44
C VAL A 55 -3.56 -5.24 -2.47
N TYR A 56 -2.34 -4.82 -2.14
CA TYR A 56 -1.19 -4.92 -3.04
C TYR A 56 0.12 -5.19 -2.30
N PHE A 57 1.12 -5.70 -3.01
CA PHE A 57 2.46 -5.92 -2.47
C PHE A 57 3.29 -4.62 -2.40
N SER A 58 4.31 -4.61 -1.52
CA SER A 58 5.40 -3.63 -1.56
C SER A 58 6.30 -3.83 -2.78
N GLY A 59 7.10 -2.81 -3.13
CA GLY A 59 8.10 -2.93 -4.21
C GLY A 59 7.49 -3.01 -5.61
N GLU A 60 8.15 -3.65 -6.54
CA GLU A 60 7.65 -3.81 -7.91
C GLU A 60 8.10 -5.17 -8.50
N PRO A 61 7.53 -5.60 -9.63
CA PRO A 61 7.94 -6.83 -10.30
C PRO A 61 9.44 -6.84 -10.60
N ARG A 62 10.17 -7.79 -10.01
CA ARG A 62 11.60 -7.99 -10.29
C ARG A 62 11.80 -8.81 -11.55
N SER A 63 12.76 -8.42 -12.37
CA SER A 63 13.18 -9.19 -13.55
C SER A 63 14.68 -9.15 -13.72
N ASN A 64 15.23 -10.23 -14.29
CA ASN A 64 16.63 -10.27 -14.74
C ASN A 64 16.81 -9.54 -16.08
N ASP A 65 15.72 -9.18 -16.77
CA ASP A 65 15.75 -8.33 -17.95
C ASP A 65 15.96 -6.87 -17.53
N PRO A 66 17.09 -6.24 -17.88
CA PRO A 66 17.34 -4.84 -17.56
C PRO A 66 16.36 -3.87 -18.23
N GLN A 67 15.62 -4.30 -19.26
CA GLN A 67 14.61 -3.50 -19.96
C GLN A 67 13.23 -3.57 -19.33
N TYR A 68 13.01 -4.51 -18.40
CA TYR A 68 11.77 -4.63 -17.65
C TYR A 68 11.88 -3.85 -16.34
N PHE A 69 11.06 -2.80 -16.19
CA PHE A 69 11.23 -1.79 -15.13
C PHE A 69 12.66 -1.21 -15.14
N ALA A 70 13.33 -1.17 -13.98
CA ALA A 70 14.76 -0.85 -13.87
C ALA A 70 15.61 -2.10 -13.56
N GLY A 71 15.15 -3.27 -14.02
CA GLY A 71 15.78 -4.56 -13.78
C GLY A 71 15.81 -4.92 -12.29
N GLY A 72 16.99 -4.83 -11.69
CA GLY A 72 17.20 -5.12 -10.26
C GLY A 72 17.02 -3.93 -9.32
N ALA A 73 16.95 -2.69 -9.86
CA ALA A 73 16.69 -1.49 -9.07
C ALA A 73 15.18 -1.19 -9.04
N GLU A 74 14.72 -0.53 -7.97
CA GLU A 74 13.34 -0.08 -7.86
C GLU A 74 13.13 1.24 -8.61
N THR A 75 12.01 1.35 -9.33
CA THR A 75 11.53 2.60 -9.93
C THR A 75 10.63 3.38 -8.96
N ILE A 76 10.08 4.50 -9.44
CA ILE A 76 9.07 5.27 -8.70
C ILE A 76 7.81 4.46 -8.39
N TYR A 77 7.52 3.39 -9.16
CA TYR A 77 6.34 2.54 -8.96
C TYR A 77 6.40 1.69 -7.70
N ALA A 78 7.59 1.49 -7.12
CA ALA A 78 7.76 0.81 -5.84
C ALA A 78 7.22 1.61 -4.63
N SER A 79 7.04 2.94 -4.76
CA SER A 79 6.60 3.83 -3.67
C SER A 79 5.21 3.43 -3.12
N PRO A 80 5.10 3.17 -1.79
CA PRO A 80 3.81 2.96 -1.13
C PRO A 80 2.81 4.09 -1.34
N GLU A 81 3.30 5.34 -1.32
CA GLU A 81 2.50 6.56 -1.47
C GLU A 81 1.94 6.68 -2.90
N ALA A 82 2.76 6.36 -3.91
CA ALA A 82 2.33 6.35 -5.29
C ALA A 82 1.18 5.36 -5.51
N LYS A 83 1.31 4.13 -4.98
CA LYS A 83 0.28 3.09 -5.05
C LYS A 83 -1.00 3.48 -4.32
N ALA A 84 -0.86 4.07 -3.13
CA ALA A 84 -1.99 4.57 -2.36
C ALA A 84 -2.79 5.62 -3.16
N ARG A 85 -2.09 6.61 -3.72
CA ARG A 85 -2.71 7.65 -4.56
C ARG A 85 -3.38 7.08 -5.80
N LEU A 86 -2.79 6.04 -6.39
CA LEU A 86 -3.31 5.35 -7.55
C LEU A 86 -4.58 4.53 -7.26
N ALA A 87 -4.68 3.95 -6.07
CA ALA A 87 -5.88 3.29 -5.58
C ALA A 87 -6.99 4.31 -5.29
N ILE A 88 -6.65 5.39 -4.56
CA ILE A 88 -7.55 6.51 -4.26
C ILE A 88 -8.15 7.09 -5.55
N SER A 89 -7.32 7.34 -6.57
CA SER A 89 -7.77 7.93 -7.83
C SER A 89 -8.73 7.04 -8.62
N ARG A 90 -8.83 5.75 -8.29
CA ARG A 90 -9.80 4.80 -8.84
C ARG A 90 -11.03 4.57 -7.95
N GLY A 91 -11.18 5.35 -6.88
CA GLY A 91 -12.36 5.31 -6.02
C GLY A 91 -12.37 4.18 -5.01
N SER A 92 -11.20 3.62 -4.66
CA SER A 92 -11.15 2.69 -3.54
C SER A 92 -11.45 3.40 -2.21
N LEU A 93 -12.02 2.66 -1.25
CA LEU A 93 -12.30 3.14 0.11
C LEU A 93 -11.09 2.99 1.04
N GLY A 94 -10.16 2.12 0.66
CA GLY A 94 -8.96 1.83 1.42
C GLY A 94 -7.91 1.08 0.61
N SER A 95 -6.72 0.97 1.17
CA SER A 95 -5.63 0.17 0.67
C SER A 95 -4.88 -0.56 1.78
N ILE A 96 -4.43 -1.78 1.49
CA ILE A 96 -3.60 -2.61 2.36
C ILE A 96 -2.33 -2.96 1.59
N LEU A 97 -1.18 -2.59 2.13
CA LEU A 97 0.13 -2.94 1.62
C LEU A 97 0.65 -4.17 2.38
N ILE A 98 0.99 -5.21 1.62
CA ILE A 98 1.61 -6.44 2.10
C ILE A 98 3.12 -6.38 1.78
N PRO A 99 4.01 -6.25 2.78
CA PRO A 99 5.44 -6.28 2.51
C PRO A 99 5.88 -7.66 2.00
N LEU A 100 6.71 -7.68 0.96
CA LEU A 100 7.31 -8.92 0.47
C LEU A 100 8.42 -9.40 1.43
N PRO A 101 8.67 -10.72 1.55
CA PRO A 101 9.69 -11.27 2.45
C PRO A 101 11.09 -10.71 2.21
N GLU A 102 11.42 -10.37 0.96
CA GLU A 102 12.69 -9.77 0.57
C GLU A 102 12.84 -8.32 1.05
N ALA A 103 11.72 -7.61 1.25
CA ALA A 103 11.71 -6.31 1.91
C ALA A 103 11.77 -6.45 3.44
N ALA A 104 11.53 -7.65 3.99
CA ALA A 104 11.58 -7.95 5.42
C ALA A 104 13.01 -8.24 5.92
N GLU A 105 14.02 -7.56 5.36
CA GLU A 105 15.36 -7.57 5.95
C GLU A 105 15.32 -7.08 7.41
N ALA A 106 16.28 -7.54 8.21
CA ALA A 106 16.40 -7.20 9.62
C ALA A 106 16.49 -5.66 9.80
N GLY A 107 15.37 -5.03 10.16
CA GLY A 107 15.29 -3.59 10.39
C GLY A 107 14.23 -2.87 9.56
N PHE A 108 13.66 -3.46 8.49
CA PHE A 108 12.58 -2.83 7.72
C PHE A 108 11.41 -2.45 8.61
N TRP A 109 10.86 -3.41 9.37
CA TRP A 109 9.74 -3.17 10.27
C TRP A 109 10.06 -2.12 11.33
N GLN A 110 11.26 -2.17 11.93
CA GLN A 110 11.69 -1.19 12.93
C GLN A 110 11.86 0.21 12.33
N SER A 111 12.32 0.31 11.08
CA SER A 111 12.41 1.58 10.36
C SER A 111 11.03 2.15 10.07
N ARG A 112 10.10 1.33 9.58
CA ARG A 112 8.71 1.74 9.32
C ARG A 112 8.01 2.14 10.62
N ARG A 113 8.18 1.39 11.71
CA ARG A 113 7.68 1.77 13.03
C ARG A 113 8.16 3.15 13.47
N ARG A 114 9.44 3.48 13.25
CA ARG A 114 9.99 4.81 13.59
C ARG A 114 9.42 5.92 12.72
N GLU A 115 9.30 5.67 11.42
CA GLU A 115 8.71 6.61 10.47
C GLU A 115 7.24 6.93 10.82
N PHE A 116 6.48 5.91 11.24
CA PHE A 116 5.08 6.02 11.63
C PHE A 116 4.86 6.32 13.12
N ALA A 117 5.94 6.46 13.91
CA ALA A 117 5.85 6.80 15.33
C ALA A 117 5.44 8.27 15.53
N PHE A 118 5.71 9.11 14.53
CA PHE A 118 5.34 10.53 14.56
C PHE A 118 3.96 10.74 13.92
N GLU A 119 3.30 11.81 14.35
CA GLU A 119 2.01 12.21 13.80
C GLU A 119 2.17 12.78 12.41
N GLU A 120 1.32 12.34 11.47
CA GLU A 120 1.23 12.95 10.15
C GLU A 120 0.42 14.26 10.27
N ILE A 121 1.09 15.39 10.13
CA ILE A 121 0.44 16.71 10.17
C ILE A 121 -0.03 17.05 8.76
N THR A 122 -1.35 17.01 8.54
CA THR A 122 -1.99 17.45 7.31
C THR A 122 -2.95 18.62 7.58
N LEU A 123 -3.22 19.43 6.56
CA LEU A 123 -4.24 20.47 6.65
C LEU A 123 -5.62 19.81 6.76
N ALA A 124 -6.50 20.35 7.60
CA ALA A 124 -7.80 19.74 7.87
C ALA A 124 -8.67 19.49 6.62
N TYR A 125 -8.51 20.33 5.58
CA TYR A 125 -9.22 20.16 4.30
C TYR A 125 -8.54 19.16 3.34
N ALA A 126 -7.30 18.77 3.62
CA ALA A 126 -6.52 17.79 2.87
C ALA A 126 -6.53 16.39 3.53
N ALA A 127 -7.23 16.25 4.66
CA ALA A 127 -7.49 14.98 5.32
C ALA A 127 -8.29 14.06 4.39
N SER A 128 -7.68 12.96 3.95
CA SER A 128 -8.39 11.95 3.16
C SER A 128 -9.20 11.06 4.11
N SER A 129 -10.37 10.58 3.67
CA SER A 129 -11.10 9.53 4.40
C SER A 129 -10.61 8.12 4.02
N HIS A 130 -9.42 8.01 3.42
CA HIS A 130 -8.92 6.77 2.84
C HIS A 130 -8.18 5.93 3.87
N LEU A 131 -8.63 4.70 4.09
CA LEU A 131 -7.93 3.76 4.98
C LEU A 131 -6.63 3.31 4.31
N ASN A 132 -5.47 3.44 4.95
CA ASN A 132 -4.24 2.86 4.41
C ASN A 132 -3.42 2.15 5.49
N VAL A 133 -3.26 0.83 5.32
CA VAL A 133 -2.66 -0.08 6.29
C VAL A 133 -1.44 -0.78 5.69
N MET A 134 -0.36 -0.89 6.45
CA MET A 134 0.78 -1.74 6.14
C MET A 134 0.87 -2.87 7.15
N LEU A 135 0.95 -4.12 6.69
CA LEU A 135 1.06 -5.28 7.58
C LEU A 135 2.51 -5.51 8.02
N ASN A 136 2.71 -6.02 9.24
CA ASN A 136 4.00 -6.54 9.67
C ASN A 136 4.27 -7.88 8.96
N PRO A 137 5.37 -8.02 8.19
CA PRO A 137 5.67 -9.28 7.50
C PRO A 137 6.06 -10.42 8.45
N ALA A 138 6.38 -10.12 9.71
CA ALA A 138 6.78 -11.11 10.72
C ALA A 138 5.65 -11.51 11.69
N ALA A 139 4.46 -10.93 11.54
CA ALA A 139 3.32 -11.17 12.43
C ALA A 139 2.60 -12.49 12.16
#